data_AF-A0A3D4RJX9-F1
#
_entry.id   AF-A0A3D4RJX9-F1
#
_cell.length_a   1.000
_cell.length_b   1.000
_cell.length_c   1.000
_cell.angle_alpha   90.00
_cell.angle_beta   90.00
_cell.angle_gamma   90.00
#
_symmetry.space_group_name_H-M   'P 1'
#
loop_
_entity.id
_entity.type
_entity.pdbx_description
1 polymer ?
#
loop_
_entity_poly.entity_id
_entity_poly.type
_entity_poly.pdbx_seq_one_letter_code
_entity_poly.pdbx_strand_id
1 'polypeptide(L)'
;MVNMRPFNSLELKNLKFLINHNVKFTQVEITPTGLEKSILDSTAPMRAFFLENGIHNYGEQQQGQEHKAVHKAIILTDTCKKRNESVFLQT
;
A
#
# COMPACT_ATOMS: atom_id res chain seq x y z
N MET A 1 -15.47 0.67 -4.18
CA MET A 1 -14.37 1.20 -5.01
C MET A 1 -14.39 2.71 -4.83
N VAL A 2 -13.44 3.26 -4.08
CA VAL A 2 -13.33 4.72 -3.89
C VAL A 2 -12.10 5.15 -4.69
N ASN A 3 -12.27 5.28 -6.00
CA ASN A 3 -11.23 5.93 -6.81
C ASN A 3 -11.55 7.41 -6.75
N MET A 4 -10.63 8.22 -6.22
CA MET A 4 -10.85 9.67 -6.18
C MET A 4 -10.74 10.32 -7.56
N ARG A 5 -10.15 9.63 -8.55
CA ARG A 5 -10.10 10.06 -9.95
C ARG A 5 -10.11 8.90 -10.94
N PRO A 6 -10.40 9.16 -12.23
CA PRO A 6 -10.17 8.19 -13.30
C PRO A 6 -8.71 7.76 -13.40
N PHE A 7 -8.49 6.50 -13.78
CA PHE A 7 -7.16 5.99 -14.07
C PHE A 7 -6.60 6.58 -15.36
N ASN A 8 -5.29 6.84 -15.38
CA ASN A 8 -4.58 7.15 -16.60
C ASN A 8 -4.24 5.86 -17.38
N SER A 9 -3.71 6.01 -18.61
CA SER A 9 -3.41 4.90 -19.49
C SER A 9 -2.41 3.88 -18.90
N LEU A 10 -1.46 4.34 -18.07
CA LEU A 10 -0.47 3.47 -17.42
C LEU A 10 -1.12 2.65 -16.30
N GLU A 11 -1.89 3.30 -15.44
CA GLU A 11 -2.61 2.65 -14.34
C GLU A 11 -3.59 1.59 -14.86
N LEU A 12 -4.33 1.92 -15.92
CA LEU A 12 -5.26 0.97 -16.55
C LEU A 12 -4.53 -0.23 -17.17
N LYS A 13 -3.36 0.00 -17.80
CA LYS A 13 -2.51 -1.07 -18.33
C LYS A 13 -2.03 -2.00 -17.22
N ASN A 14 -1.54 -1.44 -16.10
CA ASN A 14 -1.04 -2.21 -14.96
C ASN A 14 -2.17 -3.01 -14.30
N LEU A 15 -3.34 -2.40 -14.10
CA LEU A 15 -4.50 -3.07 -13.52
C LEU A 15 -4.93 -4.28 -14.38
N LYS A 16 -5.05 -4.10 -15.70
CA LYS A 16 -5.36 -5.21 -16.62
C LYS A 16 -4.30 -6.32 -16.55
N PHE A 17 -3.02 -5.95 -16.51
CA PHE A 17 -1.92 -6.90 -16.41
C PHE A 17 -2.00 -7.75 -15.14
N LEU A 18 -2.22 -7.12 -13.97
CA LEU A 18 -2.31 -7.81 -12.68
C LEU A 18 -3.52 -8.74 -12.62
N ILE A 19 -4.68 -8.28 -13.09
CA ILE A 19 -5.91 -9.08 -13.16
C ILE A 19 -5.70 -10.31 -14.06
N ASN A 20 -5.15 -10.13 -15.25
CA ASN A 20 -4.94 -11.23 -16.20
C ASN A 20 -3.98 -12.31 -15.67
N HIS A 21 -3.09 -11.95 -14.74
CA HIS A 21 -2.16 -12.88 -14.09
C HIS A 21 -2.65 -13.35 -12.71
N ASN A 22 -3.89 -13.04 -12.33
CA ASN A 22 -4.48 -13.37 -11.04
C ASN A 22 -3.60 -12.91 -9.85
N VAL A 23 -2.92 -11.78 -10.01
CA VAL A 23 -2.11 -11.18 -8.94
C VAL A 23 -3.06 -10.39 -8.04
N LYS A 24 -3.05 -10.69 -6.74
CA LYS A 24 -3.79 -9.90 -5.75
C LYS A 24 -3.10 -8.56 -5.52
N PHE A 25 -3.86 -7.46 -5.57
CA PHE A 25 -3.35 -6.12 -5.29
C PHE A 25 -4.41 -5.25 -4.60
N THR A 26 -3.96 -4.17 -4.00
CA THR A 26 -4.80 -3.07 -3.48
C THR A 26 -4.23 -1.74 -3.96
N GLN A 27 -5.07 -0.72 -4.05
CA GLN A 27 -4.66 0.60 -4.51
C GLN A 27 -4.19 1.47 -3.35
N VAL A 28 -3.06 2.15 -3.56
CA VAL A 28 -2.54 3.18 -2.65
C VAL A 28 -2.62 4.52 -3.38
N GLU A 29 -3.39 5.46 -2.84
CA GLU A 29 -3.44 6.84 -3.33
C GLU A 29 -2.62 7.72 -2.38
N ILE A 30 -1.61 8.41 -2.92
CA ILE A 30 -0.69 9.24 -2.14
C ILE A 30 -1.00 10.71 -2.41
N THR A 31 -1.17 11.50 -1.36
CA THR A 31 -1.31 12.96 -1.45
C THR A 31 0.06 13.63 -1.55
N PRO A 32 0.17 14.87 -2.08
CA PRO A 32 1.44 15.59 -2.09
C PRO A 32 2.10 15.66 -0.71
N THR A 33 1.31 15.93 0.34
CA THR A 33 1.79 15.95 1.73
C THR A 33 2.22 14.57 2.21
N GLY A 34 1.49 13.51 1.85
CA GLY A 34 1.87 12.14 2.21
C GLY A 34 3.17 11.70 1.54
N LEU A 35 3.41 12.14 0.30
CA LEU A 35 4.67 11.92 -0.40
C LEU A 35 5.82 12.68 0.26
N GLU A 36 5.63 13.98 0.52
CA GLU A 36 6.64 14.84 1.16
C GLU A 36 7.05 14.32 2.54
N LYS A 37 6.07 13.94 3.36
CA LYS A 37 6.30 13.41 4.71
C LYS A 37 6.61 11.91 4.74
N SER A 38 6.53 11.22 3.61
CA SER A 38 6.67 9.76 3.50
C SER A 38 5.74 8.98 4.44
N ILE A 39 4.51 9.44 4.59
CA ILE A 39 3.47 8.81 5.43
C ILE A 39 2.13 8.80 4.70
N LEU A 40 1.29 7.80 4.99
CA LEU A 40 -0.07 7.73 4.50
C LEU A 40 -0.94 6.89 5.44
N ASP A 41 -2.22 7.23 5.50
CA ASP A 41 -3.19 6.42 6.23
C ASP A 41 -3.60 5.21 5.41
N SER A 42 -3.54 4.03 6.04
CA SER A 42 -4.04 2.81 5.42
C SER A 42 -5.55 2.86 5.33
N THR A 43 -6.05 2.99 4.10
CA THR A 43 -7.49 3.00 3.80
C THR A 43 -8.15 1.66 4.14
N ALA A 44 -9.47 1.62 4.27
CA ALA A 44 -10.21 0.38 4.52
C ALA A 44 -9.83 -0.80 3.57
N PRO A 45 -9.75 -0.62 2.23
CA PRO A 45 -9.33 -1.70 1.34
C PRO A 45 -7.87 -2.11 1.51
N MET A 46 -6.98 -1.21 1.94
CA MET A 46 -5.59 -1.58 2.27
C MET A 46 -5.54 -2.45 3.53
N ARG A 47 -6.27 -2.05 4.59
CA ARG A 47 -6.33 -2.80 5.85
C ARG A 47 -6.90 -4.20 5.64
N ALA A 48 -7.98 -4.32 4.87
CA ALA A 48 -8.57 -5.61 4.50
C ALA A 48 -7.57 -6.46 3.71
N PHE A 49 -6.93 -5.88 2.68
CA PHE A 49 -5.92 -6.59 1.89
C PHE A 49 -4.75 -7.09 2.74
N PHE A 50 -4.23 -6.27 3.65
CA PHE A 50 -3.13 -6.67 4.52
C PHE A 50 -3.52 -7.79 5.48
N LEU A 51 -4.73 -7.73 6.05
CA LEU A 51 -5.25 -8.78 6.93
C LEU A 51 -5.45 -10.10 6.18
N GLU A 52 -6.15 -10.07 5.04
CA GLU A 52 -6.50 -11.25 4.23
C GLU A 52 -5.27 -11.96 3.65
N ASN A 53 -4.17 -11.24 3.45
CA ASN A 53 -2.92 -11.80 2.93
C ASN A 53 -1.86 -12.05 4.02
N GLY A 54 -2.23 -11.94 5.30
CA GLY A 54 -1.32 -12.21 6.43
C GLY A 54 -0.13 -11.24 6.51
N ILE A 55 -0.28 -10.03 5.98
CA ILE A 55 0.76 -9.00 5.97
C ILE A 55 0.74 -8.24 7.29
N HIS A 56 -0.42 -7.72 7.71
CA HIS A 56 -0.54 -6.95 8.95
C HIS A 56 -1.96 -6.93 9.49
N ASN A 57 -2.12 -7.02 10.81
CA ASN A 57 -3.40 -6.92 11.51
C ASN A 57 -3.45 -5.68 12.41
N TYR A 58 -4.09 -4.61 11.94
CA TYR A 58 -4.27 -3.39 12.73
C TYR A 58 -5.21 -3.56 13.94
N GLY A 59 -6.07 -4.58 13.96
CA GLY A 59 -6.95 -4.84 15.10
C GLY A 59 -6.21 -5.35 16.34
N GLU A 60 -5.04 -5.96 16.14
CA GLU A 60 -4.18 -6.49 17.21
C GLU A 60 -2.98 -5.57 17.50
N GLN A 61 -2.77 -4.54 16.68
CA GLN A 61 -1.65 -3.62 16.84
C GLN A 61 -1.87 -2.70 18.05
N GLN A 62 -0.93 -2.75 19.00
CA GLN A 62 -0.87 -1.82 20.13
C GLN A 62 -0.47 -0.41 19.67
N GLN A 63 -0.93 0.60 20.41
CA GLN A 63 -0.63 2.00 20.09
C GLN A 63 0.80 2.39 20.51
N GLY A 64 1.42 3.28 19.74
CA GLY A 64 2.71 3.89 20.05
C GLY A 64 3.88 3.36 19.21
N GLN A 65 4.98 4.12 19.25
CA GLN A 65 6.17 3.85 18.43
C GLN A 65 6.85 2.51 18.75
N GLU A 66 6.75 2.06 20.00
CA GLU A 66 7.31 0.77 20.46
C GLU A 66 6.63 -0.43 19.80
N HIS A 67 5.42 -0.23 19.28
CA HIS A 67 4.57 -1.28 18.70
C HIS A 67 4.42 -1.13 17.18
N LYS A 68 5.34 -0.41 16.52
CA LYS A 68 5.37 -0.30 15.07
C LYS A 68 5.81 -1.64 14.44
N ALA A 69 5.12 -2.05 13.38
CA ALA A 69 5.50 -3.23 12.61
C ALA A 69 6.29 -2.80 11.37
N VAL A 70 7.43 -3.44 11.11
CA VAL A 70 8.31 -3.11 9.97
C VAL A 70 8.33 -4.29 9.00
N HIS A 71 7.99 -4.04 7.74
CA HIS A 71 7.95 -5.04 6.69
C HIS A 71 8.89 -4.65 5.56
N LYS A 72 9.63 -5.63 5.03
CA LYS A 72 10.45 -5.43 3.83
C LYS A 72 9.52 -5.19 2.64
N ALA A 73 9.77 -4.11 1.92
CA ALA A 73 9.01 -3.71 0.76
C ALA A 73 9.93 -3.44 -0.42
N ILE A 74 9.33 -3.43 -1.61
CA ILE A 74 10.03 -3.08 -2.83
C ILE A 74 9.15 -2.08 -3.58
N ILE A 75 9.75 -0.95 -3.95
CA ILE A 75 9.16 -0.06 -4.94
C ILE A 75 9.67 -0.52 -6.31
N LEU A 76 8.72 -0.84 -7.20
CA LEU A 76 8.99 -1.27 -8.55
C LEU A 76 8.56 -0.16 -9.52
N THR A 77 9.49 0.34 -10.31
CA THR A 77 9.23 1.22 -11.45
C THR A 77 9.52 0.49 -12.76
N ASP A 78 9.27 1.15 -13.87
CA ASP A 78 9.65 0.71 -15.22
C ASP A 78 11.18 0.51 -15.39
N THR A 79 11.96 1.25 -14.61
CA THR A 79 13.42 1.37 -14.75
C THR A 79 14.20 0.75 -13.60
N CYS A 80 13.61 0.64 -12.41
CA CYS A 80 14.34 0.18 -11.24
C CYS A 80 13.48 -0.59 -10.24
N LYS A 81 14.18 -1.40 -9.44
CA LYS A 81 13.67 -2.07 -8.25
C LYS A 81 14.40 -1.50 -7.05
N LYS A 82 13.71 -0.74 -6.20
CA LYS A 82 14.29 -0.18 -4.97
C LYS A 82 13.78 -0.95 -3.75
N ARG A 83 14.71 -1.53 -2.99
CA ARG A 83 14.38 -2.10 -1.67
C ARG A 83 14.05 -0.98 -0.70
N ASN A 84 13.01 -1.20 0.10
CA ASN A 84 12.53 -0.27 1.11
C ASN A 84 11.99 -1.06 2.31
N GLU A 85 11.60 -0.34 3.35
CA GLU A 85 10.86 -0.83 4.50
C GLU A 85 9.56 -0.04 4.60
N SER A 86 8.46 -0.75 4.83
CA SER A 86 7.16 -0.15 5.14
C SER A 86 6.93 -0.30 6.63
N VAL A 87 6.62 0.82 7.29
CA VAL A 87 6.35 0.86 8.71
C VAL A 87 4.86 1.06 8.92
N PHE A 88 4.23 0.16 9.67
CA PHE A 88 2.85 0.27 10.10
C PHE A 88 2.83 0.72 11.55
N LEU A 89 2.12 1.82 11.81
CA LEU A 89 2.02 2.47 13.11
C LEU A 89 0.56 2.75 13.43
N GLN A 90 0.19 2.53 14.68
CA GLN A 90 -1.05 3.00 15.25
C GLN A 90 -0.72 3.96 16.38
N THR A 91 -1.29 5.15 16.34
CA THR A 91 -1.14 6.18 17.39
C THR A 91 -2.32 6.16 18.34
#